data_AF-A0A834AZQ0-F1
#
_entry.id   AF-A0A834AZQ0-F1
#
_cell.length_a   1.000
_cell.length_b   1.000
_cell.length_c   1.000
_cell.angle_alpha   90.00
_cell.angle_beta   90.00
_cell.angle_gamma   90.00
#
_symmetry.space_group_name_H-M   'P 1'
#
loop_
_entity.id
_entity.type
_entity.pdbx_description
1 polymer ?
#
loop_
_entity_poly.entity_id
_entity_poly.type
_entity_poly.pdbx_seq_one_letter_code
_entity_poly.pdbx_strand_id
1 'polypeptide(L)'
;MAARLLAPPGPDSFKPFTPESLANIERRIAESKLKKPPKADGSHREDDEDSKPKPNSDLEAGKSLPFIYGDIPQGLVAVPLEDFDPYYLTQKTFVVLNRGKTLFRFSATPALYILSPFNLIRRIAIKILIHSLFSMIIMCTILTNCVFMTFSNPPEWSKNVEYTFTGIYTFESLVKIIARGFCIDGFTFLRDPWNWLDFSVIMMAYITEFVNLGNVSALRTFRVLRALKTISVIPGLKTIVGALIQSVKKLSDVMILTVFCLSVFALIGLQLFMGNLRNKCVVWPINFNESYLENGTRGFDWEEYINNKTNFYTVPGMLEPLLCGNSSDAGQCPEGYQCMKAGRNPNYGYTSFDTFSWAFLALFRLMTQDYWENLYQLTLRAAGKTYMIFFVLVIFVGSFYLVNLILAVVAMAYEEQNQATLEEAEQKEAEFKAMLEQLKKQQEEAQAAAMATSAGTVSEDAIEEEGEEGGGSPRSSSEISKLSSKSAKERRNRRKKRKQKELSEGEEKGDPEKVFKSESEDGMRRKGFRLPDNRIGRKFSIMNQVNSLHWVK
;
A
#
# COMPACT_ATOMS: atom_id res chain seq x y z
N MET A 1 34.17 29.96 8.61
CA MET A 1 33.97 28.60 8.05
C MET A 1 33.95 27.63 9.23
N ALA A 2 32.77 27.27 9.73
CA ALA A 2 32.65 26.36 10.88
C ALA A 2 32.71 24.91 10.37
N ALA A 3 33.59 24.12 10.99
CA ALA A 3 33.82 22.72 10.65
C ALA A 3 32.51 21.92 10.65
N ARG A 4 32.18 21.34 9.49
CA ARG A 4 31.15 20.30 9.36
C ARG A 4 31.63 19.09 10.16
N LEU A 5 31.12 18.93 11.38
CA LEU A 5 31.17 17.67 12.15
C LEU A 5 30.23 16.63 11.51
N LEU A 6 30.41 16.35 10.22
CA LEU A 6 29.77 15.22 9.55
C LEU A 6 30.82 14.13 9.44
N ALA A 7 30.67 13.07 10.26
CA ALA A 7 31.36 11.83 9.95
C ALA A 7 30.94 11.41 8.53
N PRO A 8 31.87 11.08 7.63
CA PRO A 8 31.52 10.59 6.30
C PRO A 8 30.67 9.32 6.45
N PRO A 9 29.70 9.08 5.54
CA PRO A 9 28.89 7.88 5.60
C PRO A 9 29.80 6.66 5.49
N GLY A 10 29.80 5.83 6.53
CA GLY A 10 30.74 4.73 6.73
C GLY A 10 30.49 4.00 8.05
N PRO A 11 31.20 2.88 8.32
CA PRO A 11 30.97 2.05 9.51
C PRO A 11 31.21 2.79 10.84
N ASP A 12 31.96 3.89 10.83
CA ASP A 12 32.26 4.73 12.00
C ASP A 12 31.12 5.70 12.37
N SER A 13 30.04 5.72 11.58
CA SER A 13 28.85 6.54 11.86
C SER A 13 27.99 6.00 13.02
N PHE A 14 28.18 4.75 13.44
CA PHE A 14 27.38 4.13 14.49
C PHE A 14 27.91 4.48 15.89
N LYS A 15 27.18 5.36 16.59
CA LYS A 15 27.46 5.70 17.99
C LYS A 15 26.31 5.28 18.91
N PRO A 16 26.59 4.65 20.07
CA PRO A 16 25.55 4.28 21.02
C PRO A 16 24.91 5.53 21.63
N PHE A 17 23.60 5.49 21.84
CA PHE A 17 22.86 6.59 22.46
C PHE A 17 23.05 6.57 23.98
N THR A 18 23.76 7.59 24.51
CA THR A 18 24.03 7.74 25.94
C THR A 18 23.22 8.91 26.53
N PRO A 19 23.13 9.03 27.88
CA PRO A 19 22.54 10.22 28.51
C PRO A 19 23.26 11.52 28.10
N GLU A 20 24.56 11.45 27.82
CA GLU A 20 25.35 12.58 27.32
C GLU A 20 24.92 12.98 25.90
N SER A 21 24.60 12.00 25.03
CA SER A 21 24.01 12.25 23.71
C SER A 21 22.70 13.03 23.81
N LEU A 22 21.81 12.65 24.73
CA LEU A 22 20.55 13.34 24.98
C LEU A 22 20.79 14.79 25.44
N ALA A 23 21.68 14.99 26.41
CA ALA A 23 22.03 16.32 26.92
C ALA A 23 22.64 17.21 25.82
N ASN A 24 23.45 16.64 24.92
CA ASN A 24 24.03 17.35 23.80
C ASN A 24 22.97 17.77 22.77
N ILE A 25 21.99 16.91 22.49
CA ILE A 25 20.83 17.24 21.64
C ILE A 25 20.00 18.36 22.28
N GLU A 26 19.73 18.29 23.58
CA GLU A 26 19.00 19.33 24.31
C GLU A 26 19.71 20.69 24.28
N ARG A 27 21.04 20.68 24.38
CA ARG A 27 21.87 21.88 24.22
C ARG A 27 21.73 22.48 22.83
N ARG A 28 21.81 21.67 21.77
CA ARG A 28 21.61 22.12 20.38
C ARG A 28 20.21 22.69 20.15
N ILE A 29 19.18 22.09 20.76
CA ILE A 29 17.80 22.58 20.70
C ILE A 29 17.66 23.92 21.43
N ALA A 30 18.32 24.09 22.58
CA ALA A 30 18.31 25.36 23.30
C ALA A 30 19.05 26.45 22.50
N GLU A 31 20.20 26.13 21.93
CA GLU A 31 20.97 27.03 21.06
C GLU A 31 20.22 27.41 19.78
N SER A 32 19.48 26.48 19.17
CA SER A 32 18.65 26.77 18.00
C SER A 32 17.44 27.63 18.33
N LYS A 33 16.81 27.45 19.51
CA LYS A 33 15.73 28.32 20.01
C LYS A 33 16.23 29.74 20.34
N LEU A 34 17.48 29.89 20.74
CA LEU A 34 18.11 31.19 21.00
C LEU A 34 18.48 31.94 19.71
N LYS A 35 18.73 31.23 18.60
CA LYS A 35 18.87 31.84 17.28
C LYS A 35 17.49 32.31 16.80
N LYS A 36 17.26 33.63 16.78
CA LYS A 36 16.04 34.23 16.22
C LYS A 36 15.82 33.75 14.78
N PRO A 37 14.58 33.49 14.35
CA PRO A 37 14.31 33.24 12.94
C PRO A 37 14.81 34.42 12.10
N PRO A 38 15.34 34.19 10.89
CA PRO A 38 15.73 35.28 10.00
C PRO A 38 14.52 36.21 9.84
N LYS A 39 14.75 37.52 10.01
CA LYS A 39 13.71 38.52 9.75
C LYS A 39 13.26 38.35 8.30
N ALA A 40 11.95 38.22 8.10
CA ALA A 40 11.35 38.22 6.79
C ALA A 40 11.51 39.64 6.20
N ASP A 41 12.60 39.87 5.47
CA ASP A 41 12.68 41.01 4.57
C ASP A 41 11.74 40.71 3.39
N GLY A 42 10.73 41.56 3.26
CA GLY A 42 9.62 41.36 2.34
C GLY A 42 10.04 41.59 0.89
N SER A 43 10.21 40.49 0.15
CA SER A 43 9.84 40.35 -1.27
C SER A 43 10.26 38.95 -1.72
N HIS A 44 9.35 38.23 -2.40
CA HIS A 44 9.43 36.82 -2.82
C HIS A 44 8.89 35.82 -1.78
N ARG A 45 7.57 35.65 -1.81
CA ARG A 45 6.89 34.47 -1.27
C ARG A 45 6.40 33.66 -2.46
N GLU A 46 7.06 32.55 -2.76
CA GLU A 46 6.43 31.29 -3.22
C GLU A 46 7.42 30.11 -3.34
N ASP A 47 8.75 30.30 -3.30
CA ASP A 47 9.72 29.20 -3.48
C ASP A 47 10.50 28.75 -2.22
N ASP A 48 10.21 29.31 -1.03
CA ASP A 48 10.96 29.05 0.21
C ASP A 48 10.47 27.85 1.06
N GLU A 49 9.66 26.95 0.49
CA GLU A 49 9.33 25.67 1.12
C GLU A 49 10.42 24.61 0.85
N ASP A 50 11.15 24.72 -0.26
CA ASP A 50 12.20 23.76 -0.66
C ASP A 50 13.56 23.99 0.02
N SER A 51 13.76 25.16 0.62
CA SER A 51 15.00 25.53 1.34
C SER A 51 15.05 25.07 2.80
N LYS A 52 13.93 24.57 3.34
CA LYS A 52 13.90 23.93 4.66
C LYS A 52 14.60 22.57 4.57
N PRO A 53 15.48 22.20 5.53
CA PRO A 53 16.12 20.90 5.51
C PRO A 53 15.05 19.81 5.55
N LYS A 54 15.04 18.90 4.57
CA LYS A 54 14.13 17.76 4.48
C LYS A 54 14.82 16.50 5.02
N PRO A 55 14.08 15.54 5.62
CA PRO A 55 14.66 14.26 6.03
C PRO A 55 15.18 13.51 4.80
N ASN A 56 16.27 12.75 4.98
CA ASN A 56 16.84 11.99 3.87
C ASN A 56 15.93 10.79 3.52
N SER A 57 15.51 10.67 2.25
CA SER A 57 14.60 9.61 1.75
C SER A 57 15.17 8.19 1.92
N ASP A 58 16.49 8.07 1.99
CA ASP A 58 17.20 6.81 2.16
C ASP A 58 17.27 6.36 3.64
N LEU A 59 17.05 7.29 4.56
CA LEU A 59 17.07 7.08 6.01
C LEU A 59 15.67 7.14 6.63
N GLU A 60 14.64 6.85 5.83
CA GLU A 60 13.27 6.73 6.31
C GLU A 60 13.09 5.49 7.19
N ALA A 61 12.23 5.64 8.21
CA ALA A 61 11.91 4.54 9.11
C ALA A 61 11.23 3.39 8.35
N GLY A 62 11.72 2.17 8.55
CA GLY A 62 11.24 0.95 7.91
C GLY A 62 12.00 0.55 6.64
N LYS A 63 12.85 1.42 6.08
CA LYS A 63 13.74 1.06 4.97
C LYS A 63 15.01 0.35 5.47
N SER A 64 15.63 -0.43 4.59
CA SER A 64 16.95 -0.99 4.82
C SER A 64 18.02 0.08 4.66
N LEU A 65 19.01 0.09 5.55
CA LEU A 65 20.17 0.96 5.44
C LEU A 65 20.84 0.82 4.08
N PRO A 66 21.20 1.94 3.43
CA PRO A 66 22.02 1.94 2.23
C PRO A 66 23.33 1.19 2.43
N PHE A 67 23.85 0.58 1.36
CA PHE A 67 25.09 -0.21 1.38
C PHE A 67 26.31 0.58 1.89
N ILE A 68 26.29 1.90 1.77
CA ILE A 68 27.39 2.81 2.16
C ILE A 68 27.76 2.69 3.65
N TYR A 69 26.79 2.43 4.52
CA TYR A 69 27.03 2.30 5.97
C TYR A 69 27.73 0.99 6.38
N GLY A 70 27.97 0.08 5.43
CA GLY A 70 28.69 -1.18 5.68
C GLY A 70 27.91 -2.18 6.54
N ASP A 71 28.63 -3.05 7.25
CA ASP A 71 28.06 -4.00 8.20
C ASP A 71 27.99 -3.39 9.61
N ILE A 72 26.93 -3.73 10.35
CA ILE A 72 26.73 -3.23 11.72
C ILE A 72 27.77 -3.89 12.64
N PRO A 73 28.52 -3.12 13.45
CA PRO A 73 29.50 -3.69 14.37
C PRO A 73 28.87 -4.68 15.35
N GLN A 74 29.61 -5.73 15.71
CA GLN A 74 29.14 -6.76 16.64
C GLN A 74 28.80 -6.14 18.00
N GLY A 75 27.54 -6.27 18.45
CA GLY A 75 27.06 -5.74 19.73
C GLY A 75 26.16 -4.50 19.65
N LEU A 76 26.07 -3.83 18.50
CA LEU A 76 25.21 -2.63 18.30
C LEU A 76 23.84 -2.93 17.68
N VAL A 77 23.52 -4.21 17.45
CA VAL A 77 22.22 -4.65 16.93
C VAL A 77 21.16 -4.59 18.04
N ALA A 78 20.00 -4.01 17.72
CA ALA A 78 18.90 -3.79 18.68
C ALA A 78 19.31 -2.95 19.91
N VAL A 79 20.35 -2.12 19.76
CA VAL A 79 20.81 -1.14 20.75
C VAL A 79 20.42 0.27 20.25
N PRO A 80 19.98 1.18 21.13
CA PRO A 80 19.76 2.59 20.78
C PRO A 80 21.06 3.25 20.29
N LEU A 81 21.01 3.85 19.10
CA LEU A 81 22.08 4.58 18.45
C LEU A 81 21.70 6.06 18.27
N GLU A 82 22.70 6.93 18.19
CA GLU A 82 22.51 8.32 17.78
C GLU A 82 21.95 8.38 16.34
N ASP A 83 21.07 9.35 16.08
CA ASP A 83 20.55 9.59 14.72
C ASP A 83 21.67 10.17 13.85
N PHE A 84 22.00 9.50 12.75
CA PHE A 84 23.04 9.91 11.82
C PHE A 84 22.50 10.76 10.66
N ASP A 85 21.18 10.95 10.57
CA ASP A 85 20.57 11.88 9.61
C ASP A 85 20.75 13.33 10.10
N PRO A 86 21.38 14.22 9.30
CA PRO A 86 21.61 15.62 9.66
C PRO A 86 20.34 16.38 10.04
N TYR A 87 19.19 16.04 9.45
CA TYR A 87 17.91 16.67 9.75
C TYR A 87 17.46 16.40 11.19
N TYR A 88 17.70 15.18 11.69
CA TYR A 88 17.26 14.74 13.00
C TYR A 88 18.25 15.01 14.13
N LEU A 89 19.48 15.48 13.84
CA LEU A 89 20.50 15.86 14.84
C LEU A 89 20.05 16.96 15.82
N THR A 90 19.04 17.74 15.45
CA THR A 90 18.45 18.81 16.27
C THR A 90 17.09 18.41 16.85
N GLN A 91 16.67 17.15 16.66
CA GLN A 91 15.45 16.61 17.20
C GLN A 91 15.77 15.58 18.29
N LYS A 92 14.87 15.41 19.25
CA LYS A 92 15.01 14.37 20.29
C LYS A 92 14.66 13.01 19.69
N THR A 93 15.53 12.44 18.87
CA THR A 93 15.34 11.12 18.27
C THR A 93 16.54 10.21 18.50
N PHE A 94 16.30 8.90 18.44
CA PHE A 94 17.33 7.89 18.39
C PHE A 94 16.91 6.79 17.41
N VAL A 95 17.91 6.07 16.88
CA VAL A 95 17.72 5.03 15.87
C VAL A 95 18.04 3.67 16.46
N VAL A 96 17.34 2.63 16.03
CA VAL A 96 17.64 1.25 16.35
C VAL A 96 17.62 0.42 15.08
N LEU A 97 18.62 -0.45 14.95
CA LEU A 97 18.80 -1.28 13.77
C LEU A 97 18.49 -2.75 14.07
N ASN A 98 17.82 -3.42 13.13
CA ASN A 98 17.63 -4.86 13.18
C ASN A 98 18.84 -5.62 12.58
N ARG A 99 18.90 -6.94 12.79
CA ARG A 99 19.87 -7.84 12.13
C ARG A 99 19.81 -7.74 10.60
N GLY A 100 18.64 -7.45 10.04
CA GLY A 100 18.43 -7.21 8.61
C GLY A 100 18.76 -5.80 8.13
N LYS A 101 19.47 -4.98 8.93
CA LYS A 101 19.83 -3.58 8.63
C LYS A 101 18.63 -2.64 8.40
N THR A 102 17.44 -2.98 8.87
CA THR A 102 16.27 -2.08 8.80
C THR A 102 16.34 -1.02 9.89
N LEU A 103 16.02 0.23 9.50
CA LEU A 103 16.09 1.40 10.36
C LEU A 103 14.78 1.65 11.08
N PHE A 104 14.80 1.71 12.41
CA PHE A 104 13.65 2.11 13.23
C PHE A 104 13.99 3.38 13.99
N ARG A 105 13.21 4.45 13.80
CA ARG A 105 13.39 5.73 14.50
C ARG A 105 12.38 5.86 15.65
N PHE A 106 12.86 6.36 16.79
CA PHE A 106 12.07 6.54 18.01
C PHE A 106 12.31 7.94 18.60
N SER A 107 11.32 8.47 19.32
CA SER A 107 11.49 9.73 20.07
C SER A 107 12.26 9.50 21.36
N ALA A 108 13.24 10.35 21.69
CA ALA A 108 14.03 10.27 22.91
C ALA A 108 13.34 10.91 24.14
N THR A 109 12.14 11.45 23.99
CA THR A 109 11.31 11.97 25.09
C THR A 109 10.77 10.85 26.00
N PRO A 110 10.45 11.15 27.26
CA PRO A 110 9.85 10.16 28.15
C PRO A 110 8.48 9.69 27.64
N ALA A 111 8.35 8.38 27.39
CA ALA A 111 7.07 7.78 27.00
C ALA A 111 6.11 7.76 28.20
N LEU A 112 4.83 8.08 27.98
CA LEU A 112 3.80 8.15 29.03
C LEU A 112 4.20 9.07 30.21
N TYR A 113 5.03 10.10 29.96
CA TYR A 113 5.57 11.03 30.97
C TYR A 113 6.45 10.43 32.08
N ILE A 114 6.62 9.10 32.13
CA ILE A 114 7.32 8.40 33.21
C ILE A 114 8.49 7.56 32.68
N LEU A 115 8.39 7.05 31.44
CA LEU A 115 9.34 6.09 30.89
C LEU A 115 10.43 6.77 30.06
N SER A 116 11.55 7.07 30.71
CA SER A 116 12.76 7.56 30.05
C SER A 116 13.25 6.57 28.97
N PRO A 117 13.95 7.03 27.90
CA PRO A 117 14.54 6.14 26.89
C PRO A 117 15.56 5.13 27.47
N PHE A 118 16.06 5.38 28.68
CA PHE A 118 17.04 4.53 29.37
C PHE A 118 16.39 3.47 30.28
N ASN A 119 15.08 3.55 30.52
CA ASN A 119 14.38 2.60 31.38
C ASN A 119 14.40 1.17 30.79
N LEU A 120 14.59 0.18 31.66
CA LEU A 120 14.69 -1.24 31.27
C LEU A 120 13.43 -1.72 30.52
N ILE A 121 12.24 -1.34 30.99
CA ILE A 121 10.94 -1.70 30.39
C ILE A 121 10.87 -1.22 28.94
N ARG A 122 11.27 0.03 28.68
CA ARG A 122 11.23 0.61 27.34
C ARG A 122 12.25 -0.04 26.41
N ARG A 123 13.45 -0.35 26.91
CA ARG A 123 14.48 -1.09 26.15
C ARG A 123 14.01 -2.50 25.78
N ILE A 124 13.35 -3.20 26.70
CA ILE A 124 12.76 -4.52 26.43
C ILE A 124 11.66 -4.40 25.37
N ALA A 125 10.75 -3.42 25.50
CA ALA A 125 9.68 -3.19 24.53
C ALA A 125 10.23 -2.91 23.11
N ILE A 126 11.27 -2.09 22.98
CA ILE A 126 11.95 -1.82 21.70
C ILE A 126 12.59 -3.09 21.13
N LYS A 127 13.27 -3.90 21.95
CA LYS A 127 13.85 -5.17 21.51
C LYS A 127 12.79 -6.15 21.02
N ILE A 128 11.65 -6.24 21.70
CA ILE A 128 10.50 -7.07 21.29
C ILE A 128 9.94 -6.57 19.95
N LEU A 129 9.69 -5.26 19.83
CA LEU A 129 9.08 -4.65 18.65
C LEU A 129 9.89 -4.88 17.36
N ILE A 130 11.23 -4.85 17.46
CA ILE A 130 12.13 -4.98 16.31
C ILE A 130 12.36 -6.45 15.92
N HIS A 131 12.06 -7.38 16.83
CA HIS A 131 12.30 -8.80 16.59
C HIS A 131 11.41 -9.33 15.46
N SER A 132 12.01 -10.02 14.47
CA SER A 132 11.27 -10.54 13.31
C SER A 132 10.18 -11.55 13.70
N LEU A 133 10.42 -12.35 14.75
CA LEU A 133 9.41 -13.28 15.27
C LEU A 133 8.16 -12.56 15.79
N PHE A 134 8.30 -11.36 16.35
CA PHE A 134 7.14 -10.61 16.84
C PHE A 134 6.21 -10.25 15.68
N SER A 135 6.76 -9.73 14.58
CA SER A 135 5.99 -9.46 13.36
C SER A 135 5.38 -10.74 12.76
N MET A 136 6.10 -11.87 12.79
CA MET A 136 5.58 -13.15 12.31
C MET A 136 4.43 -13.67 13.17
N ILE A 137 4.52 -13.58 14.51
CA ILE A 137 3.46 -13.99 15.43
C ILE A 137 2.19 -13.20 15.19
N ILE A 138 2.29 -11.87 15.08
CA ILE A 138 1.13 -11.02 14.78
C ILE A 138 0.52 -11.38 13.42
N MET A 139 1.35 -11.61 12.40
CA MET A 139 0.87 -12.01 11.08
C MET A 139 0.14 -13.35 11.12
N CYS A 140 0.72 -14.39 11.74
CA CYS A 140 0.06 -15.68 11.91
C CYS A 140 -1.25 -15.54 12.67
N THR A 141 -1.27 -14.73 13.73
CA THR A 141 -2.48 -14.46 14.53
C THR A 141 -3.59 -13.85 13.67
N ILE A 142 -3.26 -12.89 12.81
CA ILE A 142 -4.24 -12.28 11.89
C ILE A 142 -4.77 -13.32 10.89
N LEU A 143 -3.92 -14.16 10.30
CA LEU A 143 -4.37 -15.20 9.36
C LEU A 143 -5.28 -16.21 10.04
N THR A 144 -4.87 -16.73 11.20
CA THR A 144 -5.69 -17.67 11.96
C THR A 144 -7.03 -17.03 12.30
N ASN A 145 -7.02 -15.77 12.73
CA ASN A 145 -8.24 -15.03 13.03
C ASN A 145 -9.18 -14.88 11.81
N CYS A 146 -8.64 -14.61 10.62
CA CYS A 146 -9.42 -14.59 9.38
C CYS A 146 -10.06 -15.95 9.07
N VAL A 147 -9.36 -17.06 9.34
CA VAL A 147 -9.94 -18.41 9.19
C VAL A 147 -11.10 -18.62 10.16
N PHE A 148 -11.00 -18.14 11.41
CA PHE A 148 -12.11 -18.22 12.35
C PHE A 148 -13.35 -17.41 11.89
N MET A 149 -13.18 -16.34 11.12
CA MET A 149 -14.30 -15.58 10.57
C MET A 149 -15.11 -16.33 9.52
N THR A 150 -14.53 -17.36 8.87
CA THR A 150 -15.26 -18.11 7.84
C THR A 150 -16.25 -19.11 8.43
N PHE A 151 -16.21 -19.37 9.74
CA PHE A 151 -17.16 -20.26 10.38
C PHE A 151 -18.52 -19.56 10.61
N SER A 152 -19.57 -20.06 9.96
CA SER A 152 -20.93 -19.50 10.05
C SER A 152 -21.53 -19.62 11.46
N ASN A 153 -21.25 -20.73 12.15
CA ASN A 153 -21.70 -21.00 13.52
C ASN A 153 -20.48 -21.34 14.39
N PRO A 154 -19.84 -20.34 15.03
CA PRO A 154 -18.67 -20.60 15.85
C PRO A 154 -19.07 -21.39 17.11
N PRO A 155 -18.34 -22.47 17.45
CA PRO A 155 -18.58 -23.21 18.69
C PRO A 155 -18.24 -22.36 19.92
N GLU A 156 -18.77 -22.71 21.10
CA GLU A 156 -18.63 -21.90 22.33
C GLU A 156 -17.16 -21.65 22.72
N TRP A 157 -16.27 -22.61 22.49
CA TRP A 157 -14.83 -22.46 22.73
C TRP A 157 -14.17 -21.41 21.84
N SER A 158 -14.77 -21.07 20.69
CA SER A 158 -14.28 -20.02 19.79
C SER A 158 -14.25 -18.66 20.48
N LYS A 159 -15.14 -18.41 21.46
CA LYS A 159 -15.17 -17.16 22.21
C LYS A 159 -13.89 -16.96 23.03
N ASN A 160 -13.35 -18.02 23.62
CA ASN A 160 -12.07 -17.98 24.33
C ASN A 160 -10.90 -17.66 23.37
N VAL A 161 -10.96 -18.19 22.15
CA VAL A 161 -9.97 -17.89 21.11
C VAL A 161 -10.08 -16.43 20.65
N GLU A 162 -11.30 -15.87 20.53
CA GLU A 162 -11.49 -14.45 20.23
C GLU A 162 -10.92 -13.51 21.31
N TYR A 163 -11.08 -13.86 22.59
CA TYR A 163 -10.43 -13.15 23.70
C TYR A 163 -8.91 -13.25 23.62
N THR A 164 -8.39 -14.42 23.26
CA THR A 164 -6.95 -14.62 23.06
C THR A 164 -6.42 -13.72 21.94
N PHE A 165 -7.12 -13.63 20.81
CA PHE A 165 -6.75 -12.72 19.72
C PHE A 165 -6.77 -11.25 20.15
N THR A 166 -7.80 -10.84 20.88
CA THR A 166 -7.91 -9.47 21.42
C THR A 166 -6.76 -9.18 22.41
N GLY A 167 -6.41 -10.15 23.26
CA GLY A 167 -5.25 -10.11 24.15
C GLY A 167 -3.92 -9.93 23.40
N ILE A 168 -3.74 -10.64 22.27
CA ILE A 168 -2.52 -10.51 21.45
C ILE A 168 -2.43 -9.11 20.82
N TYR A 169 -3.54 -8.58 20.27
CA TYR A 169 -3.54 -7.24 19.65
C TYR A 169 -3.35 -6.11 20.65
N THR A 170 -3.90 -6.26 21.86
CA THR A 170 -3.74 -5.29 22.94
C THR A 170 -2.32 -5.30 23.47
N PHE A 171 -1.73 -6.49 23.66
CA PHE A 171 -0.31 -6.62 23.99
C PHE A 171 0.58 -5.98 22.92
N GLU A 172 0.29 -6.20 21.64
CA GLU A 172 1.07 -5.59 20.56
C GLU A 172 1.02 -4.06 20.60
N SER A 173 -0.18 -3.50 20.74
CA SER A 173 -0.35 -2.04 20.78
C SER A 173 0.26 -1.45 22.04
N LEU A 174 0.18 -2.15 23.17
CA LEU A 174 0.85 -1.76 24.40
C LEU A 174 2.38 -1.70 24.23
N VAL A 175 2.99 -2.73 23.61
CA VAL A 175 4.42 -2.74 23.30
C VAL A 175 4.80 -1.57 22.38
N LYS A 176 3.99 -1.27 21.36
CA LYS A 176 4.18 -0.11 20.47
C LYS A 176 4.08 1.23 21.22
N ILE A 177 3.08 1.39 22.10
CA ILE A 177 2.87 2.60 22.91
C ILE A 177 4.02 2.81 23.89
N ILE A 178 4.49 1.76 24.57
CA ILE A 178 5.62 1.84 25.50
C ILE A 178 6.92 2.19 24.77
N ALA A 179 7.13 1.64 23.56
CA ALA A 179 8.34 1.91 22.77
C ALA A 179 8.37 3.34 22.20
N ARG A 180 7.27 3.80 21.58
CA ARG A 180 7.17 5.07 20.83
C ARG A 180 6.64 6.25 21.63
N GLY A 181 5.87 6.02 22.69
CA GLY A 181 5.13 7.06 23.41
C GLY A 181 3.71 7.28 22.84
N PHE A 182 2.87 8.00 23.59
CA PHE A 182 1.43 8.10 23.34
C PHE A 182 1.06 9.17 22.28
N CYS A 183 1.21 10.47 22.56
CA CYS A 183 0.64 11.54 21.70
C CYS A 183 1.50 12.79 21.42
N ILE A 184 2.54 13.10 22.21
CA ILE A 184 3.08 14.47 22.24
C ILE A 184 4.16 14.76 21.18
N ASP A 185 4.90 13.75 20.73
CA ASP A 185 6.09 13.93 19.89
C ASP A 185 5.94 13.41 18.45
N GLY A 186 6.85 13.84 17.56
CA GLY A 186 6.80 13.57 16.12
C GLY A 186 6.88 12.10 15.69
N PHE A 187 7.33 11.19 16.55
CA PHE A 187 7.43 9.74 16.29
C PHE A 187 6.57 8.91 17.26
N THR A 188 5.43 9.45 17.69
CA THR A 188 4.51 8.79 18.64
C THR A 188 3.52 7.84 17.97
N PHE A 189 2.96 6.94 18.77
CA PHE A 189 2.06 5.87 18.28
C PHE A 189 0.88 6.42 17.47
N LEU A 190 0.18 7.46 17.95
CA LEU A 190 -0.98 8.04 17.27
C LEU A 190 -0.64 9.02 16.14
N ARG A 191 0.61 9.13 15.68
CA ARG A 191 0.90 9.98 14.51
C ARG A 191 0.91 9.18 13.21
N ASP A 192 1.15 7.88 13.29
CA ASP A 192 1.06 6.98 12.13
C ASP A 192 -0.42 6.62 11.86
N PRO A 193 -0.97 6.93 10.67
CA PRO A 193 -2.35 6.57 10.32
C PRO A 193 -2.62 5.06 10.40
N TRP A 194 -1.58 4.25 10.18
CA TRP A 194 -1.67 2.79 10.27
C TRP A 194 -1.84 2.30 11.72
N ASN A 195 -1.29 3.02 12.69
CA ASN A 195 -1.49 2.70 14.11
C ASN A 195 -2.87 3.16 14.60
N TRP A 196 -3.51 4.14 13.94
CA TRP A 196 -4.93 4.46 14.19
C TRP A 196 -5.84 3.30 13.82
N LEU A 197 -5.55 2.61 12.72
CA LEU A 197 -6.26 1.39 12.35
C LEU A 197 -6.11 0.34 13.47
N ASP A 198 -4.88 0.07 13.92
CA ASP A 198 -4.61 -0.87 15.01
C ASP A 198 -5.37 -0.50 16.30
N PHE A 199 -5.38 0.79 16.67
CA PHE A 199 -6.08 1.29 17.85
C PHE A 199 -7.60 1.19 17.71
N SER A 200 -8.15 1.55 16.54
CA SER A 200 -9.59 1.48 16.27
C SER A 200 -10.13 0.06 16.38
N VAL A 201 -9.39 -0.94 15.88
CA VAL A 201 -9.74 -2.36 15.98
C VAL A 201 -9.83 -2.82 17.44
N ILE A 202 -8.89 -2.38 18.28
CA ILE A 202 -8.86 -2.72 19.71
C ILE A 202 -9.99 -2.03 20.47
N MET A 203 -10.19 -0.75 20.22
CA MET A 203 -11.26 0.02 20.85
C MET A 203 -12.64 -0.59 20.54
N MET A 204 -12.89 -0.92 19.27
CA MET A 204 -14.14 -1.59 18.89
C MET A 204 -14.28 -2.96 19.55
N ALA A 205 -13.22 -3.77 19.63
CA ALA A 205 -13.28 -5.07 20.30
C ALA A 205 -13.71 -4.94 21.77
N TYR A 206 -13.14 -3.98 22.51
CA TYR A 206 -13.51 -3.73 23.90
C TYR A 206 -14.91 -3.12 24.06
N ILE A 207 -15.31 -2.19 23.20
CA ILE A 207 -16.66 -1.59 23.24
C ILE A 207 -17.72 -2.68 23.05
N THR A 208 -17.50 -3.63 22.14
CA THR A 208 -18.44 -4.73 21.92
C THR A 208 -18.53 -5.73 23.08
N GLU A 209 -17.55 -5.71 23.99
CA GLU A 209 -17.51 -6.61 25.15
C GLU A 209 -18.05 -5.94 26.41
N PHE A 210 -17.70 -4.66 26.64
CA PHE A 210 -18.09 -3.95 27.86
C PHE A 210 -19.48 -3.32 27.79
N VAL A 211 -20.00 -3.07 26.59
CA VAL A 211 -21.35 -2.54 26.42
C VAL A 211 -22.22 -3.64 25.84
N ASN A 212 -23.19 -4.12 26.62
CA ASN A 212 -24.29 -4.97 26.14
C ASN A 212 -25.24 -4.13 25.26
N LEU A 213 -24.73 -3.66 24.12
CA LEU A 213 -25.54 -3.04 23.08
C LEU A 213 -26.34 -4.18 22.45
N GLY A 214 -27.63 -4.28 22.76
CA GLY A 214 -28.53 -5.41 22.48
C GLY A 214 -28.43 -6.06 21.09
N ASN A 215 -29.45 -5.92 20.24
CA ASN A 215 -29.56 -6.68 18.98
C ASN A 215 -28.65 -6.12 17.87
N VAL A 216 -27.37 -5.89 18.15
CA VAL A 216 -26.44 -5.21 17.24
C VAL A 216 -25.58 -6.25 16.51
N SER A 217 -26.25 -7.05 15.67
CA SER A 217 -25.59 -7.93 14.71
C SER A 217 -24.56 -7.17 13.85
N ALA A 218 -24.80 -5.87 13.59
CA ALA A 218 -23.89 -4.98 12.89
C ALA A 218 -22.56 -4.69 13.63
N LEU A 219 -22.51 -4.74 14.97
CA LEU A 219 -21.22 -4.57 15.66
C LEU A 219 -20.32 -5.79 15.52
N ARG A 220 -20.92 -6.97 15.29
CA ARG A 220 -20.19 -8.21 15.00
C ARG A 220 -19.48 -8.15 13.66
N THR A 221 -20.02 -7.44 12.66
CA THR A 221 -19.37 -7.29 11.34
C THR A 221 -18.13 -6.40 11.40
N PHE A 222 -18.03 -5.45 12.34
CA PHE A 222 -16.79 -4.66 12.54
C PHE A 222 -15.60 -5.50 13.00
N ARG A 223 -15.81 -6.72 13.49
CA ARG A 223 -14.71 -7.66 13.76
C ARG A 223 -13.88 -7.93 12.50
N VAL A 224 -14.45 -7.79 11.30
CA VAL A 224 -13.73 -7.93 10.02
C VAL A 224 -12.64 -6.87 9.85
N LEU A 225 -12.74 -5.70 10.50
CA LEU A 225 -11.71 -4.65 10.43
C LEU A 225 -10.33 -5.14 10.90
N ARG A 226 -10.25 -6.16 11.78
CA ARG A 226 -8.96 -6.74 12.19
C ARG A 226 -8.22 -7.43 11.05
N ALA A 227 -8.90 -7.83 9.97
CA ALA A 227 -8.24 -8.32 8.76
C ALA A 227 -7.47 -7.21 8.03
N LEU A 228 -7.93 -5.95 8.11
CA LEU A 228 -7.22 -4.79 7.55
C LEU A 228 -5.89 -4.51 8.25
N LYS A 229 -5.67 -5.07 9.44
CA LYS A 229 -4.39 -5.03 10.15
C LYS A 229 -3.25 -5.68 9.35
N THR A 230 -3.55 -6.56 8.40
CA THR A 230 -2.54 -7.06 7.45
C THR A 230 -1.82 -5.92 6.71
N ILE A 231 -2.53 -4.82 6.43
CA ILE A 231 -1.96 -3.62 5.80
C ILE A 231 -0.94 -2.93 6.72
N SER A 232 -1.21 -2.88 8.03
CA SER A 232 -0.27 -2.26 8.99
C SER A 232 0.98 -3.11 9.25
N VAL A 233 0.88 -4.43 9.07
CA VAL A 233 1.97 -5.40 9.30
C VAL A 233 2.86 -5.61 8.07
N ILE A 234 2.29 -5.67 6.85
CA ILE A 234 3.04 -5.91 5.62
C ILE A 234 3.47 -4.58 5.00
N PRO A 235 4.78 -4.22 5.00
CA PRO A 235 5.22 -2.92 4.52
C PRO A 235 4.91 -2.67 3.05
N GLY A 236 5.01 -3.70 2.18
CA GLY A 236 4.66 -3.57 0.77
C GLY A 236 3.18 -3.24 0.53
N LEU A 237 2.29 -3.68 1.41
CA LEU A 237 0.86 -3.40 1.29
C LEU A 237 0.53 -1.94 1.63
N LYS A 238 1.31 -1.29 2.52
CA LYS A 238 1.19 0.16 2.78
C LYS A 238 1.49 0.98 1.53
N THR A 239 2.52 0.60 0.79
CA THR A 239 2.89 1.28 -0.47
C THR A 239 1.78 1.15 -1.51
N ILE A 240 1.23 -0.06 -1.69
CA ILE A 240 0.14 -0.31 -2.65
C ILE A 240 -1.13 0.47 -2.28
N VAL A 241 -1.55 0.43 -1.02
CA VAL A 241 -2.76 1.14 -0.57
C VAL A 241 -2.56 2.66 -0.62
N GLY A 242 -1.38 3.15 -0.23
CA GLY A 242 -1.02 4.57 -0.35
C GLY A 242 -1.08 5.05 -1.81
N ALA A 243 -0.51 4.25 -2.73
CA ALA A 243 -0.59 4.51 -4.16
C ALA A 243 -2.04 4.57 -4.65
N LEU A 244 -2.88 3.60 -4.27
CA LEU A 244 -4.29 3.56 -4.65
C LEU A 244 -5.07 4.79 -4.15
N ILE A 245 -4.85 5.20 -2.90
CA ILE A 245 -5.49 6.41 -2.33
C ILE A 245 -5.04 7.67 -3.08
N GLN A 246 -3.76 7.75 -3.46
CA GLN A 246 -3.25 8.85 -4.26
C GLN A 246 -3.88 8.89 -5.65
N SER A 247 -4.06 7.72 -6.30
CA SER A 247 -4.76 7.62 -7.58
C SER A 247 -6.21 8.11 -7.49
N VAL A 248 -6.94 7.79 -6.40
CA VAL A 248 -8.32 8.27 -6.20
C VAL A 248 -8.40 9.79 -6.10
N LYS A 249 -7.41 10.45 -5.47
CA LYS A 249 -7.39 11.92 -5.39
C LYS A 249 -7.30 12.56 -6.79
N LYS A 250 -6.51 11.98 -7.70
CA LYS A 250 -6.40 12.43 -9.09
C LYS A 250 -7.70 12.25 -9.89
N LEU A 251 -8.54 11.29 -9.49
CA LEU A 251 -9.86 11.05 -10.11
C LEU A 251 -10.96 11.98 -9.60
N SER A 252 -10.71 12.78 -8.56
CA SER A 252 -11.76 13.57 -7.88
C SER A 252 -12.49 14.52 -8.82
N ASP A 253 -11.78 15.22 -9.70
CA ASP A 253 -12.39 16.14 -10.68
C ASP A 253 -13.34 15.44 -11.64
N VAL A 254 -12.94 14.26 -12.14
CA VAL A 254 -13.77 13.43 -13.01
C VAL A 254 -14.99 12.90 -12.30
N MET A 255 -14.84 12.48 -11.04
CA MET A 255 -15.96 12.01 -10.22
C MET A 255 -16.97 13.13 -9.98
N ILE A 256 -16.51 14.35 -9.71
CA ILE A 256 -17.37 15.53 -9.56
C ILE A 256 -18.13 15.82 -10.86
N LEU A 257 -17.45 15.83 -12.00
CA LEU A 257 -18.07 16.00 -13.32
C LEU A 257 -19.12 14.91 -13.58
N THR A 258 -18.80 13.66 -13.25
CA THR A 258 -19.70 12.51 -13.44
C THR A 258 -20.97 12.66 -12.60
N VAL A 259 -20.84 12.98 -11.31
CA VAL A 259 -21.98 13.20 -10.41
C VAL A 259 -22.83 14.39 -10.88
N PHE A 260 -22.22 15.47 -11.34
CA PHE A 260 -22.92 16.61 -11.91
C PHE A 260 -23.74 16.23 -13.14
N CYS A 261 -23.12 15.59 -14.14
CA CYS A 261 -23.80 15.14 -15.35
C CYS A 261 -24.95 14.17 -15.05
N LEU A 262 -24.74 13.19 -14.16
CA LEU A 262 -25.79 12.26 -13.72
C LEU A 262 -26.95 12.99 -13.03
N SER A 263 -26.66 14.02 -12.23
CA SER A 263 -27.69 14.81 -11.56
C SER A 263 -28.58 15.56 -12.55
N VAL A 264 -28.00 16.14 -13.61
CA VAL A 264 -28.76 16.81 -14.68
C VAL A 264 -29.69 15.82 -15.40
N PHE A 265 -29.17 14.65 -15.81
CA PHE A 265 -30.00 13.63 -16.44
C PHE A 265 -31.04 13.02 -15.49
N ALA A 266 -30.74 12.92 -14.20
CA ALA A 266 -31.69 12.47 -13.19
C ALA A 266 -32.87 13.43 -13.04
N LEU A 267 -32.64 14.75 -13.07
CA LEU A 267 -33.71 15.75 -13.05
C LEU A 267 -34.58 15.68 -14.31
N ILE A 268 -33.96 15.51 -15.48
CA ILE A 268 -34.69 15.32 -16.74
C ILE A 268 -35.53 14.03 -16.68
N GLY A 269 -34.93 12.91 -16.27
CA GLY A 269 -35.60 11.62 -16.15
C GLY A 269 -36.74 11.64 -15.13
N LEU A 270 -36.55 12.33 -14.00
CA LEU A 270 -37.60 12.57 -13.02
C LEU A 270 -38.77 13.33 -13.65
N GLN A 271 -38.50 14.46 -14.31
CA GLN A 271 -39.57 15.28 -14.89
C GLN A 271 -40.32 14.55 -16.01
N LEU A 272 -39.65 13.70 -16.79
CA LEU A 272 -40.27 12.96 -17.90
C LEU A 272 -41.03 11.71 -17.45
N PHE A 273 -40.56 11.01 -16.41
CA PHE A 273 -41.04 9.67 -16.07
C PHE A 273 -41.66 9.54 -14.67
N MET A 274 -41.86 10.64 -13.95
CA MET A 274 -42.46 10.64 -12.61
C MET A 274 -43.82 9.92 -12.61
N GLY A 275 -43.90 8.84 -11.84
CA GLY A 275 -45.09 8.02 -11.66
C GLY A 275 -45.48 7.16 -12.86
N ASN A 276 -44.74 7.17 -13.97
CA ASN A 276 -45.08 6.34 -15.15
C ASN A 276 -44.86 4.85 -14.87
N LEU A 277 -43.84 4.49 -14.10
CA LEU A 277 -43.56 3.09 -13.72
C LEU A 277 -44.60 2.53 -12.72
N ARG A 278 -45.56 3.33 -12.26
CA ARG A 278 -46.71 2.85 -11.48
C ARG A 278 -47.92 2.48 -12.35
N ASN A 279 -47.89 2.78 -13.65
CA ASN A 279 -48.99 2.47 -14.55
C ASN A 279 -49.15 0.95 -14.69
N LYS A 280 -50.32 0.42 -14.35
CA LYS A 280 -50.67 -0.99 -14.49
C LYS A 280 -52.01 -1.15 -15.18
N CYS A 281 -52.20 -2.30 -15.80
CA CYS A 281 -53.50 -2.71 -16.30
C CYS A 281 -54.37 -3.19 -15.14
N VAL A 282 -55.39 -2.42 -14.81
CA VAL A 282 -56.35 -2.70 -13.73
C VAL A 282 -57.71 -3.07 -14.35
N VAL A 283 -58.41 -4.06 -13.79
CA VAL A 283 -59.72 -4.51 -14.29
C VAL A 283 -60.69 -3.32 -14.42
N TRP A 284 -61.37 -3.21 -15.56
CA TRP A 284 -62.34 -2.15 -15.86
C TRP A 284 -63.35 -2.59 -16.94
N PRO A 285 -64.66 -2.30 -16.82
CA PRO A 285 -65.35 -1.59 -15.73
C PRO A 285 -65.53 -2.43 -14.47
N ILE A 286 -65.60 -1.76 -13.32
CA ILE A 286 -65.77 -2.41 -12.02
C ILE A 286 -67.20 -2.94 -11.89
N ASN A 287 -67.36 -4.18 -11.43
CA ASN A 287 -68.67 -4.74 -11.12
C ASN A 287 -69.14 -4.23 -9.75
N PHE A 288 -69.94 -3.15 -9.73
CA PHE A 288 -70.38 -2.48 -8.50
C PHE A 288 -71.29 -3.32 -7.59
N ASN A 289 -71.76 -4.49 -8.05
CA ASN A 289 -72.71 -5.34 -7.33
C ASN A 289 -72.15 -6.00 -6.06
N GLU A 290 -70.83 -6.02 -5.84
CA GLU A 290 -70.18 -6.68 -4.68
C GLU A 290 -69.65 -5.72 -3.59
N SER A 291 -69.80 -4.40 -3.76
CA SER A 291 -69.21 -3.39 -2.86
C SER A 291 -70.16 -2.92 -1.72
N TYR A 292 -70.78 -3.87 -1.02
CA TYR A 292 -71.57 -3.57 0.18
C TYR A 292 -70.70 -3.70 1.43
N LEU A 293 -70.45 -2.58 2.11
CA LEU A 293 -69.99 -2.60 3.50
C LEU A 293 -71.12 -3.10 4.40
N GLU A 294 -70.81 -3.86 5.46
CA GLU A 294 -71.78 -4.41 6.43
C GLU A 294 -72.72 -3.35 7.06
N ASN A 295 -72.34 -2.06 6.97
CA ASN A 295 -73.08 -0.91 7.50
C ASN A 295 -73.96 -0.16 6.48
N GLY A 296 -74.15 -0.67 5.26
CA GLY A 296 -75.15 -0.15 4.32
C GLY A 296 -74.85 1.19 3.63
N THR A 297 -73.66 1.78 3.82
CA THR A 297 -73.21 2.94 3.04
C THR A 297 -72.45 2.51 1.78
N ARG A 298 -72.82 3.09 0.61
CA ARG A 298 -72.09 2.96 -0.66
C ARG A 298 -70.70 3.61 -0.52
N GLY A 299 -69.69 2.80 -0.26
CA GLY A 299 -68.29 3.26 -0.24
C GLY A 299 -67.44 2.28 -1.01
N PHE A 300 -67.22 2.54 -2.30
CA PHE A 300 -66.17 1.86 -3.04
C PHE A 300 -64.83 2.47 -2.60
N ASP A 301 -63.99 1.68 -1.93
CA ASP A 301 -62.65 2.14 -1.54
C ASP A 301 -61.70 2.04 -2.74
N TRP A 302 -61.48 3.20 -3.39
CA TRP A 302 -60.55 3.32 -4.51
C TRP A 302 -59.11 3.00 -4.11
N GLU A 303 -58.69 3.32 -2.89
CA GLU A 303 -57.31 3.09 -2.45
C GLU A 303 -57.05 1.62 -2.22
N GLU A 304 -57.98 0.91 -1.58
CA GLU A 304 -57.91 -0.54 -1.41
C GLU A 304 -57.91 -1.24 -2.77
N TYR A 305 -58.79 -0.83 -3.68
CA TYR A 305 -58.91 -1.44 -5.01
C TYR A 305 -57.64 -1.28 -5.86
N ILE A 306 -57.06 -0.08 -5.88
CA ILE A 306 -55.85 0.27 -6.65
C ILE A 306 -54.59 -0.36 -6.05
N ASN A 307 -54.62 -0.77 -4.78
CA ASN A 307 -53.50 -1.47 -4.13
C ASN A 307 -53.66 -3.00 -4.11
N ASN A 308 -54.85 -3.52 -4.37
CA ASN A 308 -55.11 -4.95 -4.40
C ASN A 308 -54.51 -5.63 -5.64
N LYS A 309 -53.60 -6.58 -5.41
CA LYS A 309 -52.83 -7.26 -6.47
C LYS A 309 -53.69 -8.17 -7.36
N THR A 310 -54.84 -8.64 -6.88
CA THR A 310 -55.75 -9.49 -7.67
C THR A 310 -56.38 -8.75 -8.84
N ASN A 311 -56.45 -7.42 -8.75
CA ASN A 311 -57.07 -6.58 -9.77
C ASN A 311 -56.11 -6.20 -10.90
N PHE A 312 -54.84 -6.60 -10.79
CA PHE A 312 -53.83 -6.31 -11.80
C PHE A 312 -53.69 -7.45 -12.80
N TYR A 313 -53.58 -7.10 -14.07
CA TYR A 313 -53.22 -8.06 -15.09
C TYR A 313 -51.75 -8.50 -14.92
N THR A 314 -51.53 -9.81 -14.76
CA THR A 314 -50.20 -10.41 -14.67
C THR A 314 -50.05 -11.41 -15.81
N VAL A 315 -48.97 -11.28 -16.59
CA VAL A 315 -48.68 -12.17 -17.71
C VAL A 315 -48.29 -13.55 -17.15
N PRO A 316 -48.78 -14.67 -17.73
CA PRO A 316 -48.39 -16.01 -17.30
C PRO A 316 -46.86 -16.17 -17.28
N GLY A 317 -46.31 -16.62 -16.14
CA GLY A 317 -44.87 -16.79 -15.94
C GLY A 317 -44.10 -15.57 -15.42
N MET A 318 -44.76 -14.40 -15.29
CA MET A 318 -44.16 -13.20 -14.70
C MET A 318 -44.66 -12.99 -13.27
N LEU A 319 -43.76 -12.56 -12.37
CA LEU A 319 -44.09 -12.26 -10.97
C LEU A 319 -44.63 -10.83 -10.76
N GLU A 320 -44.37 -9.93 -11.72
CA GLU A 320 -44.77 -8.54 -11.63
C GLU A 320 -45.92 -8.22 -12.59
N PRO A 321 -46.86 -7.34 -12.18
CA PRO A 321 -47.94 -6.88 -13.04
C PRO A 321 -47.44 -6.21 -14.32
N LEU A 322 -48.24 -6.31 -15.38
CA LEU A 322 -47.91 -5.71 -16.67
C LEU A 322 -48.01 -4.17 -16.60
N LEU A 323 -46.92 -3.50 -16.99
CA LEU A 323 -46.92 -2.03 -17.17
C LEU A 323 -47.64 -1.63 -18.46
N CYS A 324 -48.24 -0.44 -18.43
CA CYS A 324 -48.96 0.15 -19.56
C CYS A 324 -48.73 1.66 -19.64
N GLY A 325 -49.14 2.27 -20.75
CA GLY A 325 -49.19 3.72 -20.89
C GLY A 325 -50.43 4.17 -21.65
N ASN A 326 -50.79 5.45 -21.49
CA ASN A 326 -51.95 6.03 -22.19
C ASN A 326 -51.58 6.61 -23.57
N SER A 327 -50.28 6.70 -23.88
CA SER A 327 -49.78 7.15 -25.18
C SER A 327 -50.02 6.09 -26.26
N SER A 328 -50.27 6.52 -27.49
CA SER A 328 -50.52 5.63 -28.64
C SER A 328 -49.36 4.68 -28.93
N ASP A 329 -48.13 5.07 -28.60
CA ASP A 329 -46.90 4.32 -28.79
C ASP A 329 -46.43 3.56 -27.55
N ALA A 330 -47.20 3.58 -26.46
CA ALA A 330 -46.94 2.85 -25.22
C ALA A 330 -47.57 1.44 -25.22
N GLY A 331 -47.28 0.66 -24.18
CA GLY A 331 -47.87 -0.67 -23.98
C GLY A 331 -49.36 -0.57 -23.66
N GLN A 332 -50.18 -1.25 -24.45
CA GLN A 332 -51.63 -1.32 -24.23
C GLN A 332 -52.01 -2.45 -23.27
N CYS A 333 -53.19 -2.32 -22.69
CA CYS A 333 -53.82 -3.34 -21.84
C CYS A 333 -54.73 -4.26 -22.67
N PRO A 334 -54.91 -5.52 -22.24
CA PRO A 334 -55.89 -6.42 -22.85
C PRO A 334 -57.32 -5.94 -22.56
N GLU A 335 -58.30 -6.49 -23.30
CA GLU A 335 -59.72 -6.18 -23.11
C GLU A 335 -60.17 -6.44 -21.67
N GLY A 336 -61.03 -5.55 -21.14
CA GLY A 336 -61.48 -5.60 -19.74
C GLY A 336 -60.48 -5.03 -18.73
N TYR A 337 -59.38 -4.42 -19.18
CA TYR A 337 -58.42 -3.71 -18.33
C TYR A 337 -58.17 -2.29 -18.85
N GLN A 338 -58.10 -1.34 -17.93
CA GLN A 338 -57.75 0.05 -18.21
C GLN A 338 -56.40 0.38 -17.58
N CYS A 339 -55.60 1.20 -18.28
CA CYS A 339 -54.31 1.65 -17.77
C CYS A 339 -54.51 2.73 -16.69
N MET A 340 -54.03 2.47 -15.47
CA MET A 340 -54.13 3.40 -14.33
C MET A 340 -52.86 3.37 -13.48
N LYS A 341 -52.54 4.48 -12.80
CA LYS A 341 -51.44 4.53 -11.82
C LYS A 341 -51.85 3.76 -10.57
N ALA A 342 -51.27 2.58 -10.35
CA ALA A 342 -51.74 1.66 -9.32
C ALA A 342 -50.62 0.86 -8.62
N GLY A 343 -50.75 0.69 -7.30
CA GLY A 343 -49.82 -0.05 -6.45
C GLY A 343 -48.36 0.45 -6.48
N ARG A 344 -47.44 -0.43 -6.07
CA ARG A 344 -46.00 -0.15 -5.99
C ARG A 344 -45.28 -0.23 -7.35
N ASN A 345 -44.15 0.46 -7.43
CA ASN A 345 -43.21 0.41 -8.56
C ASN A 345 -42.57 -1.00 -8.72
N PRO A 346 -42.01 -1.33 -9.89
CA PRO A 346 -41.33 -2.60 -10.18
C PRO A 346 -40.12 -2.86 -9.27
N ASN A 347 -39.67 -4.11 -9.25
CA ASN A 347 -38.51 -4.61 -8.49
C ASN A 347 -38.61 -4.23 -7.00
N TYR A 348 -39.69 -4.63 -6.34
CA TYR A 348 -39.99 -4.32 -4.93
C TYR A 348 -40.09 -2.82 -4.60
N GLY A 349 -40.24 -1.95 -5.60
CA GLY A 349 -40.30 -0.50 -5.43
C GLY A 349 -38.99 0.23 -5.68
N TYR A 350 -37.90 -0.49 -5.95
CA TYR A 350 -36.57 0.11 -6.16
C TYR A 350 -36.39 0.75 -7.54
N THR A 351 -37.18 0.33 -8.54
CA THR A 351 -37.09 0.88 -9.89
C THR A 351 -38.13 1.98 -10.10
N SER A 352 -37.73 3.24 -9.93
CA SER A 352 -38.63 4.38 -10.07
C SER A 352 -37.91 5.67 -10.51
N PHE A 353 -38.69 6.61 -11.05
CA PHE A 353 -38.27 7.99 -11.35
C PHE A 353 -39.02 9.01 -10.47
N ASP A 354 -39.67 8.54 -9.40
CA ASP A 354 -40.63 9.34 -8.63
C ASP A 354 -39.95 10.34 -7.69
N THR A 355 -38.71 10.06 -7.30
CA THR A 355 -37.88 10.93 -6.44
C THR A 355 -36.49 11.08 -7.04
N PHE A 356 -35.81 12.18 -6.70
CA PHE A 356 -34.47 12.45 -7.24
C PHE A 356 -33.49 11.32 -6.96
N SER A 357 -33.48 10.74 -5.75
CA SER A 357 -32.56 9.66 -5.39
C SER A 357 -32.78 8.38 -6.20
N TRP A 358 -34.04 7.98 -6.41
CA TRP A 358 -34.35 6.80 -7.22
C TRP A 358 -34.06 7.04 -8.71
N ALA A 359 -34.38 8.24 -9.22
CA ALA A 359 -34.00 8.63 -10.57
C ALA A 359 -32.48 8.63 -10.75
N PHE A 360 -31.72 9.19 -9.81
CA PHE A 360 -30.26 9.19 -9.83
C PHE A 360 -29.70 7.76 -9.84
N LEU A 361 -30.24 6.86 -9.01
CA LEU A 361 -29.85 5.44 -9.02
C LEU A 361 -30.18 4.75 -10.36
N ALA A 362 -31.35 5.03 -10.94
CA ALA A 362 -31.74 4.51 -12.24
C ALA A 362 -30.80 5.00 -13.35
N LEU A 363 -30.41 6.28 -13.34
CA LEU A 363 -29.44 6.85 -14.28
C LEU A 363 -28.03 6.29 -14.07
N PHE A 364 -27.62 6.10 -12.82
CA PHE A 364 -26.35 5.45 -12.49
C PHE A 364 -26.30 4.03 -13.06
N ARG A 365 -27.37 3.25 -12.90
CA ARG A 365 -27.53 1.92 -13.50
C ARG A 365 -27.45 1.94 -15.04
N LEU A 366 -28.03 2.97 -15.69
CA LEU A 366 -27.92 3.16 -17.15
C LEU A 366 -26.48 3.50 -17.58
N MET A 367 -25.76 4.32 -16.80
CA MET A 367 -24.37 4.67 -17.07
C MET A 367 -23.44 3.45 -16.97
N THR A 368 -23.62 2.63 -15.93
CA THR A 368 -22.83 1.40 -15.73
C THR A 368 -23.27 0.24 -16.63
N GLN A 369 -24.36 0.41 -17.39
CA GLN A 369 -24.96 -0.62 -18.24
C GLN A 369 -25.29 -1.91 -17.46
N ASP A 370 -25.74 -1.78 -16.20
CA ASP A 370 -26.10 -2.94 -15.37
C ASP A 370 -27.59 -3.27 -15.50
N TYR A 371 -27.90 -4.42 -16.10
CA TYR A 371 -29.27 -4.89 -16.38
C TYR A 371 -30.15 -3.78 -17.03
N TRP A 372 -29.54 -2.89 -17.80
CA TRP A 372 -30.14 -1.63 -18.22
C TRP A 372 -31.29 -1.85 -19.21
N GLU A 373 -31.27 -2.93 -19.99
CA GLU A 373 -32.31 -3.24 -20.97
C GLU A 373 -33.68 -3.43 -20.32
N ASN A 374 -33.73 -3.97 -19.09
CA ASN A 374 -34.98 -4.14 -18.35
C ASN A 374 -35.59 -2.77 -17.99
N LEU A 375 -34.78 -1.85 -17.44
CA LEU A 375 -35.24 -0.50 -17.12
C LEU A 375 -35.69 0.26 -18.38
N TYR A 376 -34.94 0.12 -19.47
CA TYR A 376 -35.28 0.67 -20.78
C TYR A 376 -36.64 0.14 -21.28
N GLN A 377 -36.83 -1.18 -21.30
CA GLN A 377 -38.08 -1.79 -21.76
C GLN A 377 -39.28 -1.40 -20.90
N LEU A 378 -39.14 -1.40 -19.56
CA LEU A 378 -40.21 -1.01 -18.64
C LEU A 378 -40.62 0.45 -18.86
N THR A 379 -39.64 1.34 -19.04
CA THR A 379 -39.91 2.78 -19.22
C THR A 379 -40.56 3.06 -20.57
N LEU A 380 -40.07 2.46 -21.67
CA LEU A 380 -40.71 2.61 -22.98
C LEU A 380 -42.11 2.02 -23.02
N ARG A 381 -42.33 0.89 -22.34
CA ARG A 381 -43.66 0.29 -22.24
C ARG A 381 -44.63 1.20 -21.48
N ALA A 382 -44.16 1.89 -20.44
CA ALA A 382 -45.01 2.75 -19.63
C ALA A 382 -45.23 4.17 -20.21
N ALA A 383 -44.21 4.76 -20.83
CA ALA A 383 -44.23 6.14 -21.31
C ALA A 383 -44.49 6.27 -22.82
N GLY A 384 -43.98 5.32 -23.61
CA GLY A 384 -44.00 5.35 -25.08
C GLY A 384 -42.63 5.09 -25.69
N LYS A 385 -42.60 4.53 -26.91
CA LYS A 385 -41.37 4.23 -27.66
C LYS A 385 -40.58 5.48 -28.08
N THR A 386 -41.26 6.63 -28.23
CA THR A 386 -40.64 7.91 -28.61
C THR A 386 -39.53 8.34 -27.64
N TYR A 387 -39.68 8.00 -26.36
CA TYR A 387 -38.69 8.30 -25.31
C TYR A 387 -37.40 7.49 -25.42
N MET A 388 -37.25 6.61 -26.42
CA MET A 388 -35.98 5.95 -26.72
C MET A 388 -34.84 6.96 -26.89
N ILE A 389 -35.12 8.16 -27.39
CA ILE A 389 -34.12 9.23 -27.56
C ILE A 389 -33.45 9.63 -26.23
N PHE A 390 -34.19 9.62 -25.12
CA PHE A 390 -33.63 9.88 -23.80
C PHE A 390 -32.56 8.84 -23.43
N PHE A 391 -32.87 7.56 -23.63
CA PHE A 391 -31.94 6.47 -23.34
C PHE A 391 -30.72 6.48 -24.26
N VAL A 392 -30.90 6.77 -25.55
CA VAL A 392 -29.78 6.90 -26.49
C VAL A 392 -28.84 8.02 -26.05
N LEU A 393 -29.37 9.19 -25.68
CA LEU A 393 -28.56 10.31 -25.19
C LEU A 393 -27.84 9.98 -23.89
N VAL A 394 -28.53 9.38 -22.92
CA VAL A 394 -27.94 8.99 -21.63
C VAL A 394 -26.88 7.91 -21.80
N ILE A 395 -27.08 6.91 -22.67
CA ILE A 395 -26.09 5.86 -22.91
C ILE A 395 -24.89 6.44 -23.65
N PHE A 396 -25.10 7.32 -24.63
CA PHE A 396 -24.02 7.99 -25.35
C PHE A 396 -23.17 8.87 -24.45
N VAL A 397 -23.80 9.81 -23.73
CA VAL A 397 -23.08 10.74 -22.87
C VAL A 397 -22.59 10.05 -21.59
N GLY A 398 -23.44 9.26 -20.94
CA GLY A 398 -23.11 8.60 -19.68
C GLY A 398 -22.12 7.46 -19.86
N SER A 399 -22.47 6.45 -20.65
CA SER A 399 -21.64 5.25 -20.76
C SER A 399 -20.44 5.47 -21.68
N PHE A 400 -20.66 5.90 -22.94
CA PHE A 400 -19.55 6.02 -23.88
C PHE A 400 -18.61 7.19 -23.60
N TYR A 401 -19.10 8.32 -23.11
CA TYR A 401 -18.22 9.46 -22.81
C TYR A 401 -17.69 9.43 -21.37
N LEU A 402 -18.54 9.39 -20.33
CA LEU A 402 -18.04 9.49 -18.94
C LEU A 402 -17.21 8.27 -18.51
N VAL A 403 -17.59 7.03 -18.84
CA VAL A 403 -16.79 5.85 -18.45
C VAL A 403 -15.43 5.86 -19.15
N ASN A 404 -15.39 6.21 -20.44
CA ASN A 404 -14.12 6.30 -21.17
C ASN A 404 -13.25 7.45 -20.67
N LEU A 405 -13.84 8.57 -20.25
CA LEU A 405 -13.12 9.66 -19.60
C LEU A 405 -12.51 9.20 -18.26
N ILE A 406 -13.25 8.44 -17.44
CA ILE A 406 -12.72 7.84 -16.21
C ILE A 406 -11.54 6.93 -16.53
N LEU A 407 -11.67 6.02 -17.51
CA LEU A 407 -10.59 5.11 -17.91
C LEU A 407 -9.35 5.88 -18.39
N ALA A 408 -9.53 6.94 -19.18
CA ALA A 408 -8.44 7.78 -19.66
C ALA A 408 -7.71 8.48 -18.50
N VAL A 409 -8.44 9.05 -17.53
CA VAL A 409 -7.82 9.71 -16.37
C VAL A 409 -7.14 8.71 -15.44
N VAL A 410 -7.71 7.52 -15.24
CA VAL A 410 -7.03 6.44 -14.50
C VAL A 410 -5.71 6.06 -15.17
N ALA A 411 -5.71 5.90 -16.50
CA ALA A 411 -4.52 5.57 -17.27
C ALA A 411 -3.45 6.66 -17.15
N MET A 412 -3.81 7.93 -17.39
CA MET A 412 -2.88 9.07 -17.25
C MET A 412 -2.33 9.18 -15.81
N ALA A 413 -3.18 9.03 -14.80
CA ALA A 413 -2.76 9.10 -13.40
C ALA A 413 -1.78 7.97 -13.04
N TYR A 414 -2.01 6.77 -13.57
CA TYR A 414 -1.13 5.61 -13.38
C TYR A 414 0.20 5.77 -14.11
N GLU A 415 0.19 6.26 -15.36
CA GLU A 415 1.40 6.56 -16.12
C GLU A 415 2.27 7.60 -15.42
N GLU A 416 1.67 8.71 -14.95
CA GLU A 416 2.38 9.76 -14.23
C GLU A 416 2.96 9.25 -12.91
N GLN A 417 2.21 8.42 -12.18
CA GLN A 417 2.69 7.82 -10.92
C GLN A 417 3.83 6.83 -11.16
N ASN A 418 3.74 6.03 -12.23
CA ASN A 418 4.78 5.09 -12.61
C ASN A 418 6.04 5.86 -13.05
N GLN A 419 5.89 6.90 -13.87
CA GLN A 419 7.01 7.74 -14.32
C GLN A 419 7.73 8.41 -13.16
N ALA A 420 7.00 9.02 -12.21
CA ALA A 420 7.61 9.61 -11.01
C ALA A 420 8.39 8.57 -10.18
N THR A 421 7.89 7.33 -10.11
CA THR A 421 8.58 6.23 -9.40
C THR A 421 9.86 5.81 -10.12
N LEU A 422 9.86 5.77 -11.46
CA LEU A 422 11.06 5.47 -12.25
C LEU A 422 12.11 6.59 -12.11
N GLU A 423 11.71 7.85 -12.22
CA GLU A 423 12.61 9.01 -12.09
C GLU A 423 13.25 9.06 -10.69
N GLU A 424 12.50 8.79 -9.62
CA GLU A 424 13.05 8.67 -8.26
C GLU A 424 14.08 7.54 -8.14
N ALA A 425 13.85 6.42 -8.83
CA ALA A 425 14.80 5.30 -8.84
C ALA A 425 16.09 5.64 -9.61
N GLU A 426 15.99 6.35 -10.74
CA GLU A 426 17.14 6.80 -11.52
C GLU A 426 17.98 7.84 -10.78
N GLN A 427 17.35 8.83 -10.14
CA GLN A 427 18.02 9.83 -9.31
C GLN A 427 18.82 9.18 -8.18
N LYS A 428 18.21 8.21 -7.47
CA LYS A 428 18.90 7.45 -6.42
C LYS A 428 20.08 6.66 -6.96
N GLU A 429 19.97 6.06 -8.14
CA GLU A 429 21.09 5.35 -8.76
C GLU A 429 22.23 6.30 -9.13
N ALA A 430 21.91 7.50 -9.64
CA ALA A 430 22.90 8.52 -9.97
C ALA A 430 23.62 9.07 -8.73
N GLU A 431 22.88 9.40 -7.67
CA GLU A 431 23.43 9.84 -6.38
C GLU A 431 24.32 8.75 -5.76
N PHE A 432 23.88 7.49 -5.80
CA PHE A 432 24.66 6.36 -5.31
C PHE A 432 25.97 6.19 -6.08
N LYS A 433 25.95 6.33 -7.41
CA LYS A 433 27.17 6.27 -8.24
C LYS A 433 28.14 7.41 -7.91
N ALA A 434 27.63 8.64 -7.80
CA ALA A 434 28.45 9.81 -7.47
C ALA A 434 29.10 9.69 -6.07
N MET A 435 28.35 9.19 -5.08
CA MET A 435 28.89 8.97 -3.74
C MET A 435 29.98 7.88 -3.73
N LEU A 436 29.78 6.80 -4.48
CA LEU A 436 30.75 5.70 -4.56
C LEU A 436 32.05 6.12 -5.26
N GLU A 437 31.96 7.04 -6.21
CA GLU A 437 33.12 7.68 -6.84
C GLU A 437 33.88 8.60 -5.87
N GLN A 438 33.17 9.40 -5.07
CA GLN A 438 33.79 10.23 -4.02
C GLN A 438 34.54 9.38 -2.99
N LEU A 439 33.94 8.26 -2.54
CA LEU A 439 34.58 7.36 -1.59
C LEU A 439 35.84 6.69 -2.17
N LYS A 440 35.81 6.28 -3.44
CA LYS A 440 37.01 5.76 -4.13
C LYS A 440 38.13 6.79 -4.15
N LYS A 441 37.81 8.04 -4.49
CA LYS A 441 38.79 9.13 -4.51
C LYS A 441 39.39 9.39 -3.13
N GLN A 442 38.56 9.42 -2.08
CA GLN A 442 39.05 9.54 -0.70
C GLN A 442 39.94 8.38 -0.28
N GLN A 443 39.62 7.15 -0.71
CA GLN A 443 40.43 5.97 -0.41
C GLN A 443 41.76 6.00 -1.15
N GLU A 444 41.79 6.45 -2.40
CA GLU A 444 43.02 6.66 -3.19
C GLU A 444 43.89 7.75 -2.56
N GLU A 445 43.31 8.88 -2.14
CA GLU A 445 44.02 9.95 -1.43
C GLU A 445 44.58 9.48 -0.08
N ALA A 446 43.80 8.72 0.71
CA ALA A 446 44.27 8.16 1.97
C ALA A 446 45.38 7.12 1.79
N GLN A 447 45.30 6.29 0.73
CA GLN A 447 46.37 5.36 0.38
C GLN A 447 47.64 6.08 -0.07
N ALA A 448 47.52 7.14 -0.87
CA ALA A 448 48.66 7.96 -1.29
C ALA A 448 49.31 8.67 -0.10
N ALA A 449 48.52 9.23 0.83
CA ALA A 449 49.01 9.88 2.05
C ALA A 449 49.70 8.90 3.01
N ALA A 450 49.19 7.66 3.13
CA ALA A 450 49.82 6.61 3.93
C ALA A 450 51.15 6.13 3.31
N MET A 451 51.24 6.06 1.97
CA MET A 451 52.51 5.73 1.29
C MET A 451 53.55 6.85 1.48
N ALA A 452 53.14 8.11 1.38
CA ALA A 452 54.04 9.26 1.57
C ALA A 452 54.61 9.37 2.99
N THR A 453 53.82 9.04 4.03
CA THR A 453 54.30 9.05 5.43
C THR A 453 55.23 7.88 5.76
N SER A 454 55.11 6.73 5.08
CA SER A 454 56.02 5.59 5.25
C SER A 454 57.40 5.75 4.59
N ALA A 455 57.54 6.68 3.65
CA ALA A 455 58.80 6.94 2.94
C ALA A 455 59.70 7.99 3.65
N GLY A 456 59.25 8.59 4.76
CA GLY A 456 59.93 9.70 5.45
C GLY A 456 60.89 9.30 6.58
N THR A 457 61.15 8.01 6.82
CA THR A 457 62.00 7.56 7.94
C THR A 457 63.11 6.59 7.50
N VAL A 458 63.94 6.94 6.51
CA VAL A 458 65.27 6.31 6.35
C VAL A 458 66.26 7.28 5.69
N SER A 459 67.02 8.02 6.52
CA SER A 459 68.42 8.43 6.31
C SER A 459 68.91 8.97 7.66
N GLU A 460 70.11 8.76 8.21
CA GLU A 460 71.43 8.26 7.81
C GLU A 460 72.11 7.80 9.13
N ASP A 461 72.99 6.78 9.11
CA ASP A 461 74.33 6.87 9.72
C ASP A 461 75.14 5.54 9.68
N ALA A 462 76.36 5.68 9.14
CA ALA A 462 77.68 5.06 9.43
C ALA A 462 77.79 3.54 9.77
N ILE A 463 78.47 2.70 8.96
CA ILE A 463 79.92 2.45 8.79
C ILE A 463 80.54 1.47 9.82
N GLU A 464 80.99 0.33 9.26
CA GLU A 464 82.16 -0.54 9.56
C GLU A 464 82.30 -1.51 10.77
N GLU A 465 82.83 -2.69 10.37
CA GLU A 465 83.74 -3.66 11.02
C GLU A 465 83.29 -4.85 11.90
N GLU A 466 83.69 -6.02 11.39
CA GLU A 466 84.22 -7.29 11.95
C GLU A 466 83.78 -7.87 13.31
N GLY A 467 83.68 -9.21 13.36
CA GLY A 467 83.94 -10.00 14.58
C GLY A 467 83.00 -11.19 14.84
N GLU A 468 83.60 -12.37 14.96
CA GLU A 468 83.00 -13.68 15.27
C GLU A 468 82.41 -13.86 16.69
N GLU A 469 81.56 -14.89 16.78
CA GLU A 469 81.26 -15.78 17.93
C GLU A 469 80.59 -15.25 19.22
N GLY A 470 79.63 -16.08 19.69
CA GLY A 470 79.32 -16.20 21.13
C GLY A 470 77.85 -16.03 21.50
N GLY A 471 77.20 -17.13 21.85
CA GLY A 471 75.76 -17.22 22.11
C GLY A 471 75.25 -16.58 23.41
N GLY A 472 73.92 -16.44 23.48
CA GLY A 472 73.21 -16.11 24.73
C GLY A 472 71.88 -15.41 24.51
N SER A 473 70.80 -16.18 24.31
CA SER A 473 69.41 -15.72 24.53
C SER A 473 69.20 -15.51 26.06
N PRO A 474 68.33 -14.60 26.58
CA PRO A 474 66.91 -14.57 26.21
C PRO A 474 66.14 -13.22 26.19
N ARG A 475 65.11 -13.24 25.33
CA ARG A 475 63.75 -12.64 25.44
C ARG A 475 63.59 -11.13 25.73
N SER A 476 63.02 -10.39 24.77
CA SER A 476 61.68 -9.75 24.90
C SER A 476 61.21 -9.03 23.61
N SER A 477 59.92 -9.17 23.31
CA SER A 477 59.00 -8.35 22.48
C SER A 477 59.32 -7.97 21.02
N SER A 478 58.60 -8.58 20.07
CA SER A 478 57.66 -7.87 19.14
C SER A 478 57.10 -8.83 18.09
N GLU A 479 55.85 -9.25 18.28
CA GLU A 479 55.00 -9.79 17.21
C GLU A 479 54.35 -8.62 16.48
N ILE A 480 54.93 -8.16 15.37
CA ILE A 480 54.22 -7.54 14.23
C ILE A 480 55.12 -7.78 13.02
N SER A 481 54.76 -8.74 12.15
CA SER A 481 54.97 -8.70 10.68
C SER A 481 54.78 -10.07 10.02
N LYS A 482 53.55 -10.58 9.86
CA LYS A 482 53.26 -11.66 8.89
C LYS A 482 51.85 -11.59 8.30
N LEU A 483 51.56 -10.59 7.45
CA LEU A 483 50.37 -10.58 6.59
C LEU A 483 50.67 -9.94 5.22
N SER A 484 51.67 -10.42 4.48
CA SER A 484 51.87 -9.99 3.08
C SER A 484 52.55 -11.02 2.16
N SER A 485 52.14 -12.29 2.23
CA SER A 485 52.61 -13.31 1.27
C SER A 485 51.51 -14.17 0.62
N LYS A 486 50.25 -14.05 1.05
CA LYS A 486 49.12 -14.80 0.49
C LYS A 486 48.52 -14.16 -0.78
N SER A 487 48.52 -12.83 -0.89
CA SER A 487 47.88 -12.08 -1.99
C SER A 487 48.69 -12.11 -3.31
N ALA A 488 50.02 -12.07 -3.23
CA ALA A 488 50.87 -12.10 -4.43
C ALA A 488 50.85 -13.47 -5.15
N LYS A 489 50.75 -14.57 -4.39
CA LYS A 489 50.69 -15.94 -4.94
C LYS A 489 49.34 -16.21 -5.60
N GLU A 490 48.25 -15.65 -5.07
CA GLU A 490 46.90 -15.77 -5.66
C GLU A 490 46.76 -14.95 -6.96
N ARG A 491 47.32 -13.73 -7.02
CA ARG A 491 47.38 -12.92 -8.26
C ARG A 491 48.16 -13.62 -9.38
N ARG A 492 49.25 -14.31 -9.06
CA ARG A 492 50.07 -15.05 -10.05
C ARG A 492 49.32 -16.27 -10.59
N ASN A 493 48.53 -16.96 -9.76
CA ASN A 493 47.71 -18.09 -10.19
C ASN A 493 46.51 -17.67 -11.06
N ARG A 494 45.86 -16.52 -10.77
CA ARG A 494 44.78 -16.00 -11.64
C ARG A 494 45.27 -15.57 -13.02
N ARG A 495 46.48 -14.99 -13.12
CA ARG A 495 47.10 -14.64 -14.42
C ARG A 495 47.49 -15.88 -15.23
N LYS A 496 48.02 -16.94 -14.60
CA LYS A 496 48.28 -18.23 -15.29
C LYS A 496 46.99 -18.86 -15.81
N LYS A 497 45.91 -18.83 -15.01
CA LYS A 497 44.62 -19.43 -15.39
C LYS A 497 43.91 -18.68 -16.53
N ARG A 498 44.09 -17.36 -16.67
CA ARG A 498 43.60 -16.59 -17.83
C ARG A 498 44.40 -16.88 -19.10
N LYS A 499 45.74 -16.88 -19.03
CA LYS A 499 46.59 -17.24 -20.19
C LYS A 499 46.32 -18.65 -20.70
N GLN A 500 46.08 -19.61 -19.81
CA GLN A 500 45.78 -20.99 -20.21
C GLN A 500 44.39 -21.14 -20.84
N LYS A 501 43.45 -20.24 -20.53
CA LYS A 501 42.11 -20.21 -21.11
C LYS A 501 42.08 -19.53 -22.48
N GLU A 502 42.89 -18.49 -22.67
CA GLU A 502 43.10 -17.82 -23.96
C GLU A 502 43.85 -18.71 -24.97
N LEU A 503 44.73 -19.60 -24.49
CA LEU A 503 45.41 -20.61 -25.33
C LEU A 503 44.52 -21.82 -25.70
N SER A 504 43.41 -22.06 -24.97
CA SER A 504 42.46 -23.15 -25.26
C SER A 504 41.26 -22.73 -26.11
N GLU A 505 41.01 -21.43 -26.27
CA GLU A 505 39.90 -20.90 -27.09
C GLU A 505 40.36 -20.44 -28.49
N GLY A 506 41.62 -20.73 -28.87
CA GLY A 506 42.25 -20.33 -30.14
C GLY A 506 42.33 -21.41 -31.23
N GLU A 507 41.77 -22.61 -31.04
CA GLU A 507 41.90 -23.76 -31.96
C GLU A 507 40.57 -24.25 -32.56
N GLU A 508 39.59 -23.38 -32.80
CA GLU A 508 38.47 -23.68 -33.70
C GLU A 508 38.19 -22.51 -34.66
N LYS A 509 39.05 -22.37 -35.67
CA LYS A 509 38.73 -21.70 -36.95
C LYS A 509 39.47 -22.39 -38.08
N GLY A 510 38.76 -23.21 -38.85
CA GLY A 510 39.21 -23.76 -40.14
C GLY A 510 38.25 -23.37 -41.26
N ASP A 511 38.77 -22.55 -42.18
CA ASP A 511 38.44 -22.28 -43.60
C ASP A 511 37.01 -21.99 -44.12
N PRO A 512 36.87 -20.96 -44.99
CA PRO A 512 35.78 -20.84 -45.95
C PRO A 512 36.26 -21.06 -47.41
N GLU A 513 35.68 -22.04 -48.11
CA GLU A 513 35.68 -22.09 -49.59
C GLU A 513 34.24 -22.01 -50.15
N LYS A 514 34.05 -21.04 -51.05
CA LYS A 514 33.19 -21.00 -52.25
C LYS A 514 31.63 -21.04 -52.17
N VAL A 515 31.05 -19.93 -52.70
CA VAL A 515 30.14 -19.86 -53.89
C VAL A 515 28.60 -19.88 -53.72
N PHE A 516 28.01 -18.71 -54.05
CA PHE A 516 26.78 -18.38 -54.83
C PHE A 516 25.33 -18.37 -54.27
N LYS A 517 24.65 -17.24 -54.61
CA LYS A 517 23.21 -16.96 -54.89
C LYS A 517 22.19 -17.08 -53.73
N SER A 518 21.09 -16.34 -53.65
CA SER A 518 20.44 -15.25 -54.42
C SER A 518 19.26 -14.69 -53.58
N GLU A 519 18.68 -13.58 -54.04
CA GLU A 519 17.50 -12.83 -53.56
C GLU A 519 16.28 -13.66 -53.14
N SER A 520 15.49 -13.16 -52.16
CA SER A 520 14.07 -12.75 -52.31
C SER A 520 13.25 -12.76 -50.99
N GLU A 521 12.42 -11.72 -50.87
CA GLU A 521 11.09 -11.60 -50.22
C GLU A 521 10.88 -11.69 -48.69
N ASP A 522 10.49 -10.51 -48.16
CA ASP A 522 9.24 -10.18 -47.46
C ASP A 522 8.66 -11.08 -46.35
N GLY A 523 8.27 -10.46 -45.22
CA GLY A 523 7.28 -11.05 -44.31
C GLY A 523 7.47 -10.83 -42.81
N MET A 524 7.05 -9.66 -42.32
CA MET A 524 6.33 -9.41 -41.05
C MET A 524 6.26 -10.56 -40.00
N ARG A 525 6.81 -10.34 -38.78
CA ARG A 525 6.11 -10.67 -37.50
C ARG A 525 6.89 -10.28 -36.22
N ARG A 526 6.17 -9.51 -35.38
CA ARG A 526 6.24 -9.30 -33.92
C ARG A 526 7.26 -10.15 -33.14
N LYS A 527 8.18 -9.48 -32.41
CA LYS A 527 8.91 -10.06 -31.27
C LYS A 527 8.31 -9.55 -29.95
N GLY A 528 7.64 -10.46 -29.23
CA GLY A 528 7.40 -10.31 -27.79
C GLY A 528 8.67 -10.70 -27.03
N PHE A 529 9.14 -9.82 -26.15
CA PHE A 529 10.23 -10.09 -25.23
C PHE A 529 9.70 -10.95 -24.06
N ARG A 530 10.24 -12.18 -23.92
CA ARG A 530 10.19 -12.95 -22.67
C ARG A 530 11.57 -12.90 -22.01
N LEU A 531 11.60 -12.46 -20.77
CA LEU A 531 12.74 -12.52 -19.86
C LEU A 531 12.98 -13.99 -19.40
N PRO A 532 14.23 -14.47 -19.34
CA PRO A 532 14.55 -15.73 -18.68
C PRO A 532 14.89 -15.52 -17.19
N ASP A 533 14.13 -16.22 -16.35
CA ASP A 533 14.34 -16.43 -14.92
C ASP A 533 15.48 -17.45 -14.72
N ASN A 534 16.42 -17.17 -13.80
CA ASN A 534 17.46 -18.12 -13.42
C ASN A 534 17.78 -17.98 -11.92
N ARG A 535 17.00 -18.69 -11.09
CA ARG A 535 17.37 -19.08 -9.73
C ARG A 535 18.23 -20.34 -9.76
N ILE A 536 19.47 -20.22 -9.26
CA ILE A 536 20.35 -21.36 -8.96
C ILE A 536 20.11 -21.79 -7.50
N GLY A 537 19.81 -23.09 -7.34
CA GLY A 537 19.47 -23.72 -6.08
C GLY A 537 20.64 -24.06 -5.14
N ARG A 538 20.27 -24.45 -3.92
CA ARG A 538 21.09 -25.28 -3.02
C ARG A 538 20.32 -26.57 -2.70
N LYS A 539 21.07 -27.66 -2.79
CA LYS A 539 20.69 -29.07 -2.62
C LYS A 539 20.11 -29.37 -1.23
N PHE A 540 19.17 -30.32 -1.18
CA PHE A 540 19.20 -31.41 -0.20
C PHE A 540 18.81 -32.72 -0.89
N SER A 541 19.51 -33.77 -0.50
CA SER A 541 19.45 -35.14 -1.03
C SER A 541 18.56 -36.00 -0.14
N ILE A 542 18.15 -37.15 -0.69
CA ILE A 542 17.61 -38.36 -0.04
C ILE A 542 16.11 -38.30 0.32
N MET A 543 15.29 -38.98 -0.51
CA MET A 543 14.47 -40.15 -0.14
C MET A 543 13.28 -40.24 -1.11
N ASN A 544 13.39 -41.07 -2.15
CA ASN A 544 12.24 -41.47 -2.97
C ASN A 544 12.20 -43.00 -3.01
N GLN A 545 11.36 -43.56 -2.17
CA GLN A 545 10.77 -44.87 -2.35
C GLN A 545 9.31 -44.73 -1.90
N VAL A 546 8.42 -45.43 -2.63
CA VAL A 546 7.01 -45.70 -2.31
C VAL A 546 5.97 -44.83 -3.05
N ASN A 547 5.46 -45.45 -4.11
CA ASN A 547 4.07 -45.52 -4.59
C ASN A 547 3.44 -44.34 -5.35
N SER A 548 3.53 -44.46 -6.67
CA SER A 548 2.37 -44.25 -7.54
C SER A 548 1.39 -45.42 -7.37
N LEU A 549 0.19 -45.15 -6.88
CA LEU A 549 -1.01 -45.92 -7.19
C LEU A 549 -2.24 -45.04 -6.95
N HIS A 550 -2.93 -44.73 -8.06
CA HIS A 550 -4.38 -44.92 -8.19
C HIS A 550 -5.31 -44.09 -7.28
N TRP A 551 -6.08 -43.16 -7.85
CA TRP A 551 -7.44 -43.45 -8.34
C TRP A 551 -8.13 -42.19 -8.88
N VAL A 552 -8.74 -42.35 -10.06
CA VAL A 552 -9.85 -41.55 -10.56
C VAL A 552 -11.11 -42.02 -9.85
N LYS A 553 -11.73 -41.17 -9.03
CA LYS A 553 -13.17 -40.87 -9.07
C LYS A 553 -13.50 -39.71 -8.14
#